data_AF-A0A254QNW8-F1
#
_entry.id   AF-A0A254QNW8-F1
#
_cell.length_a   1.000
_cell.length_b   1.000
_cell.length_c   1.000
_cell.angle_alpha   90.00
_cell.angle_beta   90.00
_cell.angle_gamma   90.00
#
_symmetry.space_group_name_H-M   'P 1'
#
loop_
_entity.id
_entity.type
_entity.pdbx_description
1 polymer ?
#
loop_
_entity_poly.entity_id
_entity_poly.type
_entity_poly.pdbx_seq_one_letter_code
_entity_poly.pdbx_strand_id
1 'polypeptide(L)'
;MLWILALVALTSVMVGILYPKIDYSEFALLTDDQVKLYLEVPQNELRGLEMVTEEGPSIEVNAPVGYRLQSPLHFEIDITPREDASVDMATFRIAYRLGDNWLDVTRKMLRHGDVEGSRVRVSGVLLPVGQHAVRLTVSDSKKRQSETTVTFSVGE
;
A
#
# COMPACT_ATOMS: atom_id res chain seq x y z
N MET A 1 53.27 -40.30 -27.24
CA MET A 1 52.62 -39.18 -27.97
C MET A 1 51.18 -39.60 -28.29
N LEU A 2 50.21 -39.27 -27.43
CA LEU A 2 48.78 -39.06 -27.78
C LEU A 2 47.96 -38.66 -26.52
N TRP A 3 47.63 -37.37 -26.47
CA TRP A 3 46.42 -36.67 -26.01
C TRP A 3 45.47 -37.20 -24.91
N ILE A 4 45.41 -36.37 -23.85
CA ILE A 4 44.33 -35.94 -22.94
C ILE A 4 42.88 -36.30 -23.33
N LEU A 5 42.07 -36.72 -22.35
CA LEU A 5 40.78 -36.08 -22.02
C LEU A 5 40.28 -36.52 -20.63
N ALA A 6 40.37 -35.58 -19.68
CA ALA A 6 39.72 -35.61 -18.39
C ALA A 6 38.24 -35.22 -18.57
N LEU A 7 37.33 -36.04 -18.04
CA LEU A 7 35.90 -35.69 -17.94
C LEU A 7 35.58 -35.46 -16.47
N VAL A 8 35.65 -34.21 -16.02
CA VAL A 8 35.13 -33.78 -14.72
C VAL A 8 33.66 -33.46 -14.93
N ALA A 9 32.78 -34.35 -14.49
CA ALA A 9 31.33 -34.09 -14.44
C ALA A 9 31.04 -33.17 -13.25
N LEU A 10 30.85 -31.88 -13.53
CA LEU A 10 30.38 -30.90 -12.57
C LEU A 10 28.85 -31.01 -12.46
N THR A 11 28.34 -31.75 -11.48
CA THR A 11 26.91 -31.76 -11.17
C THR A 11 26.56 -30.49 -10.41
N SER A 12 26.03 -29.49 -11.11
CA SER A 12 25.41 -28.31 -10.50
C SER A 12 24.24 -28.75 -9.63
N VAL A 13 24.37 -28.58 -8.32
CA VAL A 13 23.24 -28.60 -7.39
C VAL A 13 22.56 -27.23 -7.49
N MET A 14 21.45 -27.18 -8.22
CA MET A 14 20.62 -25.98 -8.27
C MET A 14 19.83 -25.91 -6.95
N VAL A 15 20.32 -25.13 -6.00
CA VAL A 15 19.56 -24.76 -4.79
C VAL A 15 18.50 -23.76 -5.23
N GLY A 16 17.31 -24.25 -5.57
CA GLY A 16 16.12 -23.44 -5.72
C GLY A 16 15.72 -22.88 -4.36
N ILE A 17 16.19 -21.69 -4.04
CA ILE A 17 15.64 -20.91 -2.93
C ILE A 17 14.18 -20.65 -3.29
N LEU A 18 13.28 -21.32 -2.58
CA LEU A 18 11.84 -21.19 -2.71
C LEU A 18 11.45 -19.81 -2.18
N TYR A 19 11.59 -18.77 -3.01
CA TYR A 19 10.98 -17.49 -2.70
C TYR A 19 9.47 -17.71 -2.64
N PRO A 20 8.78 -17.38 -1.52
CA PRO A 20 7.33 -17.42 -1.51
C PRO A 20 6.84 -16.50 -2.63
N LYS A 21 6.09 -17.07 -3.57
CA LYS A 21 5.35 -16.27 -4.54
C LYS A 21 4.31 -15.49 -3.76
N ILE A 22 4.55 -14.20 -3.55
CA ILE A 22 3.52 -13.28 -3.07
C ILE A 22 2.39 -13.33 -4.12
N ASP A 23 1.18 -13.69 -3.69
CA ASP A 23 0.02 -13.72 -4.57
C ASP A 23 -0.46 -12.29 -4.80
N TYR A 24 -0.03 -11.71 -5.91
CA TYR A 24 -0.41 -10.38 -6.38
C TYR A 24 -1.79 -10.40 -7.07
N SER A 25 -2.78 -11.09 -6.50
CA SER A 25 -4.12 -11.13 -7.07
C SER A 25 -4.75 -9.73 -7.05
N GLU A 26 -5.16 -9.24 -8.21
CA GLU A 26 -5.89 -7.98 -8.31
C GLU A 26 -7.22 -8.05 -7.55
N PHE A 27 -7.62 -6.95 -6.91
CA PHE A 27 -8.87 -6.86 -6.18
C PHE A 27 -9.49 -5.47 -6.29
N ALA A 28 -10.80 -5.40 -6.52
CA ALA A 28 -11.55 -4.15 -6.48
C ALA A 28 -11.56 -3.59 -5.06
N LEU A 29 -11.10 -2.36 -4.81
CA LEU A 29 -11.18 -1.75 -3.48
C LEU A 29 -12.62 -1.43 -3.07
N LEU A 30 -13.45 -1.04 -4.04
CA LEU A 30 -14.85 -0.71 -3.86
C LEU A 30 -15.76 -1.88 -4.26
N THR A 31 -16.98 -1.94 -3.72
CA THR A 31 -18.05 -2.79 -4.25
C THR A 31 -18.74 -2.09 -5.43
N ASP A 32 -19.53 -2.82 -6.22
CA ASP A 32 -20.24 -2.24 -7.37
C ASP A 32 -21.15 -1.06 -6.98
N ASP A 33 -21.89 -1.19 -5.86
CA ASP A 33 -22.72 -0.11 -5.34
C ASP A 33 -21.89 1.12 -4.92
N GLN A 34 -20.69 0.90 -4.38
CA GLN A 34 -19.77 1.98 -4.01
C GLN A 34 -19.12 2.62 -5.23
N VAL A 35 -18.83 1.85 -6.29
CA VAL A 35 -18.38 2.40 -7.57
C VAL A 35 -19.48 3.27 -8.17
N LYS A 36 -20.73 2.81 -8.15
CA LYS A 36 -21.87 3.61 -8.60
C LYS A 36 -21.98 4.93 -7.84
N LEU A 37 -21.90 4.87 -6.50
CA LEU A 37 -21.88 6.08 -5.67
C LEU A 37 -20.70 6.99 -6.00
N TYR A 38 -19.50 6.42 -6.20
CA TYR A 38 -18.32 7.19 -6.59
C TYR A 38 -18.51 7.93 -7.91
N LEU A 39 -19.10 7.28 -8.92
CA LEU A 39 -19.37 7.87 -10.23
C LEU A 39 -20.47 8.95 -10.19
N GLU A 40 -21.40 8.86 -9.24
CA GLU A 40 -22.48 9.85 -9.06
C GLU A 40 -22.02 11.10 -8.32
N VAL A 41 -20.95 11.01 -7.51
CA VAL A 41 -20.37 12.14 -6.79
C VAL A 41 -19.53 13.01 -7.74
N PRO A 42 -19.74 14.34 -7.76
CA PRO A 42 -18.86 15.25 -8.50
C PRO A 42 -17.40 15.08 -8.06
N GLN A 43 -16.57 14.64 -9.00
CA GLN A 43 -15.13 14.50 -8.82
C GLN A 43 -14.48 15.89 -8.89
N ASN A 44 -14.75 16.73 -7.89
CA ASN A 44 -14.08 18.02 -7.78
C ASN A 44 -12.58 17.76 -7.71
N GLU A 45 -11.78 18.47 -8.51
CA GLU A 45 -10.32 18.36 -8.44
C GLU A 45 -9.90 18.61 -6.98
N LEU A 46 -9.36 17.59 -6.35
CA LEU A 46 -8.71 17.70 -5.05
C LEU A 46 -7.42 18.48 -5.22
N ARG A 47 -7.52 19.80 -5.38
CA ARG A 47 -6.39 20.72 -5.26
C ARG A 47 -6.21 21.04 -3.79
N GLY A 48 -5.64 20.10 -3.04
CA GLY A 48 -5.45 20.22 -1.60
C GLY A 48 -4.28 19.37 -1.14
N LEU A 49 -3.31 20.06 -0.54
CA LEU A 49 -2.05 19.56 0.02
C LEU A 49 -2.29 18.39 0.96
N GLU A 50 -1.37 17.44 0.94
CA GLU A 50 -1.24 16.41 1.98
C GLU A 50 -1.51 17.02 3.35
N MET A 51 -2.63 16.65 3.98
CA MET A 51 -2.90 17.04 5.35
C MET A 51 -2.18 16.03 6.23
N VAL A 52 -1.01 16.43 6.68
CA VAL A 52 -0.20 15.69 7.64
C VAL A 52 -0.48 16.26 9.03
N THR A 53 -0.97 15.42 9.93
CA THR A 53 -0.93 15.68 11.37
C THR A 53 0.06 14.69 11.96
N GLU A 54 1.21 15.17 12.46
CA GLU A 54 2.29 14.34 13.00
C GLU A 54 2.46 14.57 14.51
N GLU A 55 1.45 14.19 15.30
CA GLU A 55 1.62 14.16 16.76
C GLU A 55 2.28 12.83 17.21
N GLY A 56 2.05 11.74 16.47
CA GLY A 56 2.53 10.38 16.75
C GLY A 56 3.65 9.89 15.80
N PRO A 57 3.66 8.61 15.40
CA PRO A 57 4.62 8.05 14.44
C PRO A 57 4.60 8.79 13.10
N SER A 58 5.74 8.90 12.40
CA SER A 58 5.73 9.45 11.03
C SER A 58 5.21 8.38 10.07
N ILE A 59 4.45 8.80 9.06
CA ILE A 59 3.85 7.94 8.03
C ILE A 59 4.42 8.38 6.69
N GLU A 60 5.20 7.52 6.04
CA GLU A 60 5.76 7.76 4.71
C GLU A 60 5.10 6.83 3.69
N VAL A 61 4.62 7.39 2.57
CA VAL A 61 4.02 6.62 1.48
C VAL A 61 5.02 6.56 0.33
N ASN A 62 5.76 5.46 0.27
CA ASN A 62 6.83 5.22 -0.70
C ASN A 62 6.29 4.82 -2.08
N ALA A 63 5.11 4.21 -2.12
CA ALA A 63 4.39 3.92 -3.35
C ALA A 63 2.88 4.05 -3.11
N PRO A 64 2.10 4.47 -4.13
CA PRO A 64 2.55 4.93 -5.45
C PRO A 64 3.21 6.32 -5.40
N VAL A 65 4.13 6.60 -6.34
CA VAL A 65 4.81 7.90 -6.46
C VAL A 65 4.15 8.74 -7.55
N GLY A 66 3.89 10.02 -7.26
CA GLY A 66 3.25 10.96 -8.18
C GLY A 66 1.73 11.03 -8.01
N TYR A 67 1.08 11.82 -8.88
CA TYR A 67 -0.33 12.21 -8.72
C TYR A 67 -1.25 11.73 -9.85
N ARG A 68 -0.70 11.19 -10.94
CA ARG A 68 -1.43 10.53 -12.03
C ARG A 68 -0.92 9.11 -12.14
N LEU A 69 -1.80 8.16 -11.84
CA LEU A 69 -1.48 6.75 -11.69
C LEU A 69 -2.32 5.91 -12.63
N GLN A 70 -1.94 4.64 -12.75
CA GLN A 70 -2.61 3.63 -13.56
C GLN A 70 -2.97 2.46 -12.66
N SER A 71 -4.21 1.98 -12.77
CA SER A 71 -4.68 0.81 -12.03
C SER A 71 -4.19 -0.47 -12.73
N PRO A 72 -3.81 -1.54 -12.00
CA PRO A 72 -3.82 -1.70 -10.54
C PRO A 72 -2.70 -0.94 -9.81
N LEU A 73 -2.98 -0.50 -8.58
CA LEU A 73 -2.02 0.21 -7.74
C LEU A 73 -1.26 -0.70 -6.78
N HIS A 74 -0.06 -0.26 -6.43
CA HIS A 74 0.78 -0.78 -5.37
C HIS A 74 1.02 0.31 -4.32
N PHE A 75 0.72 -0.01 -3.07
CA PHE A 75 0.97 0.83 -1.90
C PHE A 75 2.12 0.25 -1.09
N GLU A 76 3.11 1.08 -0.78
CA GLU A 76 4.16 0.78 0.19
C GLU A 76 4.19 1.92 1.21
N ILE A 77 3.99 1.58 2.48
CA ILE A 77 3.84 2.53 3.58
C ILE A 77 4.82 2.13 4.67
N ASP A 78 5.67 3.07 5.05
CA ASP A 78 6.62 2.93 6.15
C ASP A 78 6.18 3.81 7.33
N ILE A 79 6.12 3.20 8.51
CA ILE A 79 5.76 3.89 9.75
C ILE A 79 6.98 3.90 10.66
N THR A 80 7.44 5.11 11.01
CA THR A 80 8.62 5.29 11.85
C THR A 80 8.21 5.75 13.26
N PRO A 81 8.59 5.01 14.33
CA PRO A 81 8.32 5.43 15.70
C PRO A 81 9.03 6.74 16.04
N ARG A 82 8.50 7.46 17.03
CA ARG A 82 9.24 8.54 17.70
C ARG A 82 10.23 7.93 18.70
N GLU A 83 11.30 8.65 19.04
CA GLU A 83 12.39 8.17 19.91
C GLU A 83 11.92 7.54 21.24
N ASP A 84 10.79 8.00 21.77
CA ASP A 84 10.29 7.67 23.09
C ASP A 84 9.04 6.79 23.11
N ALA A 85 8.59 6.26 21.97
CA ALA A 85 7.39 5.43 21.89
C ALA A 85 7.45 4.41 20.74
N SER A 86 6.89 3.22 20.96
CA SER A 86 6.73 2.20 19.92
C SER A 86 5.44 2.42 19.13
N VAL A 87 5.45 2.11 17.84
CA VAL A 87 4.25 2.13 16.99
C VAL A 87 3.26 1.06 17.48
N ASP A 88 1.99 1.42 17.63
CA ASP A 88 0.90 0.48 17.90
C ASP A 88 0.20 0.11 16.59
N MET A 89 0.72 -0.90 15.88
CA MET A 89 0.17 -1.31 14.57
C MET A 89 -1.28 -1.79 14.65
N ALA A 90 -1.82 -2.14 15.83
CA ALA A 90 -3.24 -2.47 15.97
C ALA A 90 -4.16 -1.24 15.78
N THR A 91 -3.60 -0.04 15.88
CA THR A 91 -4.29 1.24 15.64
C THR A 91 -4.19 1.70 14.19
N PHE A 92 -3.38 1.06 13.35
CA PHE A 92 -3.23 1.43 11.95
C PHE A 92 -4.56 1.30 11.20
N ARG A 93 -4.99 2.35 10.52
CA ARG A 93 -6.22 2.37 9.71
C ARG A 93 -5.95 2.98 8.35
N ILE A 94 -6.63 2.43 7.35
CA ILE A 94 -6.71 2.94 5.98
C ILE A 94 -8.17 3.25 5.68
N ALA A 95 -8.47 4.50 5.38
CA ALA A 95 -9.80 4.94 4.98
C ALA A 95 -9.78 5.53 3.56
N TYR A 96 -10.75 5.15 2.74
CA TYR A 96 -10.93 5.65 1.38
C TYR A 96 -12.05 6.69 1.35
N ARG A 97 -11.84 7.82 0.67
CA ARG A 97 -12.87 8.85 0.53
C ARG A 97 -13.93 8.46 -0.49
N LEU A 98 -15.19 8.41 -0.06
CA LEU A 98 -16.35 8.17 -0.91
C LEU A 98 -17.40 9.26 -0.67
N GLY A 99 -17.45 10.26 -1.56
CA GLY A 99 -18.22 11.47 -1.32
C GLY A 99 -17.67 12.28 -0.14
N ASP A 100 -18.57 12.65 0.77
CA ASP A 100 -18.23 13.35 2.01
C ASP A 100 -17.86 12.40 3.16
N ASN A 101 -17.89 11.09 2.92
CA ASN A 101 -17.61 10.07 3.93
C ASN A 101 -16.23 9.43 3.74
N TRP A 102 -15.69 8.90 4.84
CA TRP A 102 -14.48 8.06 4.85
C TRP A 102 -14.88 6.61 5.14
N LEU A 103 -14.65 5.73 4.17
CA LEU A 103 -14.91 4.30 4.28
C LEU A 103 -13.67 3.59 4.84
N ASP A 104 -13.78 2.90 5.97
CA ASP A 104 -12.69 2.04 6.46
C ASP A 104 -12.48 0.84 5.53
N VAL A 105 -11.32 0.80 4.88
CA VAL A 105 -10.90 -0.26 3.96
C VAL A 105 -9.74 -1.08 4.53
N THR A 106 -9.34 -0.86 5.80
CA THR A 106 -8.17 -1.47 6.45
C THR A 106 -8.17 -2.98 6.28
N ARG A 107 -9.25 -3.66 6.70
CA ARG A 107 -9.34 -5.13 6.60
C ARG A 107 -9.29 -5.63 5.16
N LYS A 108 -9.78 -4.85 4.20
CA LYS A 108 -9.78 -5.25 2.78
C LYS A 108 -8.38 -5.14 2.21
N MET A 109 -7.70 -4.02 2.44
CA MET A 109 -6.32 -3.78 2.04
C MET A 109 -5.37 -4.81 2.66
N LEU A 110 -5.45 -5.03 3.98
CA LEU A 110 -4.55 -5.95 4.68
C LEU A 110 -4.80 -7.43 4.38
N ARG A 111 -5.97 -7.81 3.84
CA ARG A 111 -6.19 -9.19 3.34
C ARG A 111 -5.42 -9.49 2.07
N HIS A 112 -5.09 -8.46 1.30
CA HIS A 112 -4.34 -8.56 0.03
C HIS A 112 -2.96 -7.89 0.15
N GLY A 113 -2.47 -7.74 1.38
CA GLY A 113 -1.22 -7.08 1.69
C GLY A 113 -0.38 -7.90 2.66
N ASP A 114 0.83 -7.42 2.87
CA ASP A 114 1.80 -7.94 3.82
C ASP A 114 2.15 -6.85 4.85
N VAL A 115 2.34 -7.28 6.10
CA VAL A 115 2.73 -6.40 7.20
C VAL A 115 4.00 -6.96 7.82
N GLU A 116 5.10 -6.24 7.65
CA GLU A 116 6.43 -6.61 8.14
C GLU A 116 6.91 -5.55 9.14
N GLY A 117 6.75 -5.82 10.44
CA GLY A 117 7.03 -4.83 11.48
C GLY A 117 6.11 -3.61 11.36
N SER A 118 6.68 -2.45 11.04
CA SER A 118 5.95 -1.18 10.83
C SER A 118 5.84 -0.79 9.35
N ARG A 119 6.10 -1.73 8.45
CA ARG A 119 5.92 -1.59 7.00
C ARG A 119 4.67 -2.30 6.54
N VAL A 120 3.89 -1.65 5.67
CA VAL A 120 2.68 -2.20 5.05
C VAL A 120 2.84 -2.16 3.54
N ARG A 121 2.68 -3.31 2.89
CA ARG A 121 2.70 -3.42 1.42
C ARG A 121 1.38 -3.99 0.93
N VAL A 122 0.71 -3.32 0.00
CA VAL A 122 -0.56 -3.79 -0.59
C VAL A 122 -0.45 -3.66 -2.10
N SER A 123 -0.84 -4.70 -2.83
CA SER A 123 -0.68 -4.72 -4.29
C SER A 123 -1.94 -5.18 -4.99
N GLY A 124 -2.09 -4.82 -6.27
CA GLY A 124 -3.24 -5.27 -7.05
C GLY A 124 -4.51 -4.48 -6.75
N VAL A 125 -4.41 -3.25 -6.21
CA VAL A 125 -5.59 -2.47 -5.85
C VAL A 125 -6.23 -1.89 -7.11
N LEU A 126 -7.42 -2.38 -7.46
CA LEU A 126 -8.20 -1.87 -8.58
C LEU A 126 -9.10 -0.71 -8.12
N LEU A 127 -8.97 0.42 -8.83
CA LEU A 127 -9.77 1.63 -8.62
C LEU A 127 -10.37 2.11 -9.95
N PRO A 128 -11.58 2.69 -9.94
CA PRO A 128 -12.15 3.33 -11.12
C PRO A 128 -11.34 4.57 -11.52
N VAL A 129 -11.42 4.98 -12.78
CA VAL A 129 -10.83 6.24 -13.27
C VAL A 129 -11.39 7.44 -12.47
N GLY A 130 -10.55 8.43 -12.18
CA GLY A 130 -10.95 9.69 -11.55
C GLY A 130 -10.05 10.12 -10.39
N GLN A 131 -10.61 10.83 -9.41
CA GLN A 131 -9.87 11.42 -8.29
C GLN A 131 -10.08 10.60 -7.02
N HIS A 132 -8.99 10.35 -6.29
CA HIS A 132 -9.01 9.51 -5.10
C HIS A 132 -8.32 10.19 -3.93
N ALA A 133 -8.77 9.85 -2.74
CA ALA A 133 -8.08 10.17 -1.50
C ALA A 133 -8.08 8.97 -0.56
N VAL A 134 -6.92 8.68 0.01
CA VAL A 134 -6.72 7.65 1.02
C VAL A 134 -6.13 8.31 2.25
N ARG A 135 -6.74 8.06 3.41
CA ARG A 135 -6.30 8.55 4.71
C ARG A 135 -5.71 7.41 5.50
N LEU A 136 -4.51 7.62 6.01
CA LEU A 136 -3.76 6.72 6.86
C LEU A 136 -3.75 7.30 8.26
N THR A 137 -4.07 6.50 9.27
CA THR A 137 -3.89 6.90 10.67
C THR A 137 -3.20 5.81 11.46
N VAL A 138 -2.38 6.21 12.44
CA VAL A 138 -1.71 5.29 13.37
C VAL A 138 -1.40 6.00 14.68
N SER A 139 -1.38 5.27 15.78
CA SER A 139 -0.98 5.76 17.09
C SER A 139 0.25 5.03 17.62
N ASP A 140 0.91 5.63 18.61
CA ASP A 140 1.96 4.99 19.38
C ASP A 140 1.49 4.51 20.77
N SER A 141 2.40 3.89 21.51
CA SER A 141 2.16 3.43 22.89
C SER A 141 1.80 4.54 23.88
N LYS A 142 2.07 5.82 23.55
CA LYS A 142 1.70 7.00 24.33
C LYS A 142 0.39 7.65 23.87
N LYS A 143 -0.34 7.00 22.96
CA LYS A 143 -1.63 7.48 22.41
C LYS A 143 -1.52 8.78 21.62
N ARG A 144 -0.32 9.11 21.13
CA ARG A 144 -0.16 10.18 20.13
C ARG A 144 -0.53 9.60 18.77
N GLN A 145 -1.31 10.34 17.98
CA GLN A 145 -1.80 9.87 16.68
C GLN A 145 -1.21 10.70 15.55
N SER A 146 -0.93 10.03 14.44
CA SER A 146 -0.64 10.70 13.18
C SER A 146 -1.70 10.37 12.14
N GLU A 147 -1.93 11.32 11.24
CA GLU A 147 -2.82 11.20 10.09
C GLU A 147 -2.09 11.74 8.85
N THR A 148 -2.12 10.98 7.76
CA THR A 148 -1.67 11.43 6.42
C THR A 148 -2.77 11.16 5.42
N THR A 149 -3.09 12.14 4.57
CA THR A 149 -4.02 11.95 3.44
C THR A 149 -3.27 12.04 2.12
N VAL A 150 -3.26 10.94 1.38
CA VAL A 150 -2.71 10.84 0.02
C VAL A 150 -3.83 11.10 -0.99
N THR A 151 -3.61 12.05 -1.90
CA THR A 151 -4.52 12.33 -3.02
C THR A 151 -3.83 12.01 -4.34
N PHE A 152 -4.56 11.37 -5.25
CA PHE A 152 -4.06 11.00 -6.57
C PHE A 152 -5.21 10.84 -7.55
N SER A 153 -4.88 10.76 -8.83
CA SER A 153 -5.83 10.46 -9.89
C SER A 153 -5.46 9.17 -10.62
N VAL A 154 -6.46 8.40 -11.01
CA VAL A 154 -6.31 7.22 -11.86
C VAL A 154 -6.78 7.59 -13.27
N GLY A 155 -5.90 7.45 -14.25
CA GLY A 155 -6.20 7.69 -15.66
C GLY A 155 -6.80 6.48 -16.37
N GLU A 156 -7.24 6.69 -17.61
CA GLU A 156 -7.52 5.61 -18.57
C GLU A 156 -6.25 4.91 -19.05
#